data_AF-A0A960PFM9-F1
#
_entry.id   AF-A0A960PFM9-F1
#
_cell.length_a   1.000
_cell.length_b   1.000
_cell.length_c   1.000
_cell.angle_alpha   90.00
_cell.angle_beta   90.00
_cell.angle_gamma   90.00
#
_symmetry.space_group_name_H-M   'P 1'
#
loop_
_entity.id
_entity.type
_entity.pdbx_description
1 polymer ?
#
loop_
_entity_poly.entity_id
_entity_poly.type
_entity_poly.pdbx_seq_one_letter_code
_entity_poly.pdbx_strand_id
1 'polypeptide(L)'
;DPDKLVLDIRFNGGGNNTLIKPIIRGIIKLDNIDRPGHLFVITGRETFSAAQNLTNELENWTKVTFVGEPTGSHVNLYGDAKTYEMPNSKLPVRISELWWQNKHARDERKWTGPHLAAEPNFKDYKNNIDPAMEVIRNYRPLRPLREMAIESVQKNDVKSFLAKAKERLKDPLYKYQGSEDEINDFGYNLIQMKRFDDAIEVFKLNAELYPESSNVYDSLAESYMRAGNNELATKFYNRSLELNPNNTNAAEMIEKIKRGN
;
A
#
# COMPACT_ATOMS: atom_id res chain seq x y z
N ASP A 1 15.16 -13.98 26.43
CA ASP A 1 15.13 -13.18 25.20
C ASP A 1 13.83 -12.39 25.09
N PRO A 2 13.85 -11.19 24.50
CA PRO A 2 12.63 -10.42 24.29
C PRO A 2 11.67 -11.15 23.35
N ASP A 3 10.37 -11.04 23.60
CA ASP A 3 9.33 -11.59 22.71
C ASP A 3 9.11 -10.72 21.47
N LYS A 4 9.26 -9.40 21.61
CA LYS A 4 9.08 -8.42 20.53
C LYS A 4 10.27 -7.46 20.44
N LEU A 5 10.60 -7.04 19.24
CA LEU A 5 11.52 -5.94 18.97
C LEU A 5 10.74 -4.78 18.35
N VAL A 6 10.89 -3.59 18.93
CA VAL A 6 10.36 -2.34 18.37
C VAL A 6 11.55 -1.45 18.04
N LEU A 7 11.69 -1.10 16.76
CA LEU A 7 12.68 -0.13 16.29
C LEU A 7 11.97 1.18 15.94
N ASP A 8 12.23 2.23 16.71
CA ASP A 8 11.62 3.53 16.46
C ASP A 8 12.52 4.40 15.58
N ILE A 9 12.04 4.74 14.39
CA ILE A 9 12.73 5.61 13.42
C ILE A 9 11.86 6.79 12.99
N ARG A 10 10.81 7.12 13.76
CA ARG A 10 9.80 8.09 13.33
C ARG A 10 10.31 9.52 13.16
N PHE A 11 11.36 9.86 13.91
CA PHE A 11 12.08 11.14 13.86
C PHE A 11 13.51 11.01 13.29
N ASN A 12 13.76 9.93 12.51
CA ASN A 12 15.07 9.68 11.93
C ASN A 12 15.15 10.27 10.51
N GLY A 13 15.74 11.46 10.39
CA GLY A 13 15.97 12.14 9.11
C GLY A 13 17.05 11.53 8.21
N GLY A 14 17.72 10.46 8.65
CA GLY A 14 18.76 9.74 7.90
C GLY A 14 20.15 9.89 8.48
N GLY A 15 21.17 9.69 7.63
CA GLY A 15 22.56 9.58 8.07
C GLY A 15 23.36 8.69 7.13
N ASN A 16 24.00 7.66 7.68
CA ASN A 16 24.95 6.84 6.93
C ASN A 16 24.34 5.50 6.47
N ASN A 17 24.19 5.33 5.15
CA ASN A 17 23.67 4.10 4.53
C ASN A 17 24.53 2.85 4.82
N THR A 18 25.83 2.99 5.16
CA THR A 18 26.68 1.81 5.42
C THR A 18 26.32 1.06 6.70
N LEU A 19 25.59 1.72 7.62
CA LEU A 19 25.16 1.14 8.90
C LEU A 19 23.90 0.26 8.78
N ILE A 20 23.21 0.29 7.64
CA ILE A 20 21.95 -0.43 7.42
C ILE A 20 22.18 -1.95 7.38
N LYS A 21 23.17 -2.41 6.59
CA LYS A 21 23.40 -3.85 6.36
C LYS A 21 23.65 -4.64 7.65
N PRO A 22 24.46 -4.17 8.62
CA PRO A 22 24.61 -4.83 9.92
C PRO A 22 23.29 -4.99 10.68
N ILE A 23 22.41 -3.98 10.68
CA ILE A 23 21.10 -4.02 11.35
C ILE A 23 20.24 -5.12 10.74
N ILE A 24 20.09 -5.12 9.42
CA ILE A 24 19.29 -6.13 8.70
C ILE A 24 19.83 -7.54 8.97
N ARG A 25 21.14 -7.74 8.83
CA ARG A 25 21.80 -9.03 9.07
C ARG A 25 21.66 -9.53 10.52
N GLY A 26 21.53 -8.61 11.47
CA GLY A 26 21.24 -8.96 12.86
C GLY A 26 19.82 -9.45 13.03
N ILE A 27 18.85 -8.72 12.47
CA ILE A 27 17.41 -9.03 12.60
C ILE A 27 17.05 -10.35 11.93
N ILE A 28 17.48 -10.59 10.69
CA ILE A 28 17.12 -11.82 9.93
C ILE A 28 17.64 -13.12 10.55
N LYS A 29 18.55 -13.04 11.52
CA LYS A 29 19.07 -14.21 12.25
C LYS A 29 18.24 -14.55 13.49
N LEU A 30 17.29 -13.70 13.85
CA LEU A 30 16.47 -13.84 15.05
C LEU A 30 15.10 -14.38 14.65
N ASP A 31 14.97 -15.68 14.37
CA ASP A 31 13.70 -16.28 13.92
C ASP A 31 12.52 -16.06 14.88
N ASN A 32 12.80 -15.91 16.18
CA ASN A 32 11.80 -15.58 17.20
C ASN A 32 11.28 -14.14 17.09
N ILE A 33 12.06 -13.24 16.48
CA ILE A 33 11.74 -11.82 16.26
C ILE A 33 11.28 -11.55 14.83
N ASP A 34 11.98 -12.08 13.82
CA ASP A 34 11.70 -11.84 12.39
C ASP A 34 10.50 -12.67 11.89
N ARG A 35 9.34 -12.35 12.48
CA ARG A 35 8.04 -12.92 12.19
C ARG A 35 6.92 -11.91 12.45
N PRO A 36 5.78 -12.03 11.75
CA PRO A 36 4.65 -11.13 11.92
C PRO A 36 4.22 -11.04 13.39
N GLY A 37 4.01 -9.83 13.90
CA GLY A 37 3.62 -9.58 15.28
C GLY A 37 4.75 -9.58 16.31
N HIS A 38 6.00 -9.77 15.88
CA HIS A 38 7.19 -9.76 16.76
C HIS A 38 8.24 -8.71 16.38
N LEU A 39 8.37 -8.36 15.10
CA LEU A 39 9.19 -7.26 14.62
C LEU A 39 8.31 -6.07 14.22
N PHE A 40 8.45 -4.96 14.95
CA PHE A 40 7.77 -3.70 14.65
C PHE A 40 8.78 -2.59 14.38
N VAL A 41 8.43 -1.72 13.43
CA VAL A 41 9.21 -0.51 13.15
C VAL A 41 8.26 0.67 13.13
N ILE A 42 8.58 1.70 13.91
CA ILE A 42 7.75 2.90 13.97
C ILE A 42 8.27 3.92 12.97
N THR A 43 7.44 4.32 12.03
CA THR A 43 7.74 5.30 10.98
C THR A 43 6.97 6.60 11.21
N GLY A 44 7.54 7.69 10.71
CA GLY A 44 6.98 9.03 10.83
C GLY A 44 7.27 9.85 9.58
N ARG A 45 6.64 11.02 9.48
CA ARG A 45 6.84 11.96 8.35
C ARG A 45 8.30 12.45 8.23
N GLU A 46 9.08 12.32 9.29
CA GLU A 46 10.51 12.65 9.33
C GLU A 46 11.42 11.46 9.01
N THR A 47 10.88 10.24 8.86
CA THR A 47 11.66 9.08 8.38
C THR A 47 12.07 9.33 6.93
N PHE A 48 13.32 9.76 6.74
CA PHE A 48 13.81 10.33 5.47
C PHE A 48 15.25 9.89 5.16
N SER A 49 15.70 10.10 3.91
CA SER A 49 17.07 9.82 3.45
C SER A 49 17.54 8.38 3.77
N ALA A 50 18.67 8.19 4.45
CA ALA A 50 19.15 6.85 4.82
C ALA A 50 18.14 6.05 5.68
N ALA A 51 17.25 6.70 6.42
CA ALA A 51 16.18 6.01 7.15
C ALA A 51 15.08 5.47 6.22
N GLN A 52 14.82 6.14 5.09
CA GLN A 52 13.98 5.59 4.02
C GLN A 52 14.64 4.34 3.41
N ASN A 53 15.96 4.38 3.16
CA ASN A 53 16.68 3.21 2.66
C ASN A 53 16.66 2.06 3.67
N LEU A 54 16.80 2.33 4.97
CA LEU A 54 16.62 1.33 6.02
C LEU A 54 15.21 0.73 5.98
N THR A 55 14.18 1.57 5.83
CA THR A 55 12.79 1.14 5.70
C THR A 55 12.61 0.21 4.50
N ASN A 56 13.19 0.55 3.35
CA ASN A 56 13.14 -0.30 2.15
C ASN A 56 13.77 -1.66 2.36
N GLU A 57 14.95 -1.71 3.00
CA GLU A 57 15.69 -2.95 3.27
C GLU A 57 14.97 -3.81 4.32
N LEU A 58 14.37 -3.21 5.35
CA LEU A 58 13.50 -3.91 6.29
C LEU A 58 12.29 -4.53 5.57
N GLU A 59 11.62 -3.77 4.70
CA GLU A 59 10.47 -4.27 3.92
C GLU A 59 10.89 -5.37 2.93
N ASN A 60 12.09 -5.32 2.35
CA ASN A 60 12.57 -6.33 1.39
C ASN A 60 12.99 -7.65 2.04
N TRP A 61 13.62 -7.59 3.22
CA TRP A 61 14.38 -8.72 3.76
C TRP A 61 13.88 -9.27 5.08
N THR A 62 12.86 -8.65 5.69
CA THR A 62 12.31 -9.05 6.99
C THR A 62 10.80 -9.18 6.93
N LYS A 63 10.18 -9.68 8.00
CA LYS A 63 8.73 -9.80 8.19
C LYS A 63 8.19 -8.67 9.08
N VAL A 64 8.78 -7.48 8.93
CA VAL A 64 8.47 -6.28 9.71
C VAL A 64 7.01 -5.87 9.62
N THR A 65 6.46 -5.41 10.74
CA THR A 65 5.20 -4.65 10.78
C THR A 65 5.49 -3.18 11.05
N PHE A 66 5.45 -2.34 9.99
CA PHE A 66 5.45 -0.88 10.15
C PHE A 66 4.20 -0.33 10.84
N VAL A 67 4.41 0.60 11.76
CA VAL A 67 3.36 1.28 12.53
C VAL A 67 3.64 2.79 12.55
N GLY A 68 2.62 3.64 12.49
CA GLY A 68 2.80 5.10 12.61
C GLY A 68 2.24 5.88 11.41
N GLU A 69 3.08 6.70 10.80
CA GLU A 69 2.75 7.53 9.63
C GLU A 69 3.57 7.09 8.40
N PRO A 70 3.14 7.46 7.18
CA PRO A 70 3.96 7.34 5.99
C PRO A 70 5.31 8.02 6.16
N THR A 71 6.34 7.42 5.58
CA THR A 71 7.67 8.02 5.52
C THR A 71 7.70 9.32 4.71
N GLY A 72 8.74 10.13 4.90
CA GLY A 72 8.86 11.46 4.30
C GLY A 72 9.42 11.50 2.88
N SER A 73 9.67 10.35 2.23
CA SER A 73 10.34 10.30 0.93
C SER A 73 9.79 9.20 0.03
N HIS A 74 9.91 9.40 -1.28
CA HIS A 74 9.72 8.36 -2.28
C HIS A 74 10.62 7.15 -1.97
N VAL A 75 10.11 5.94 -2.24
CA VAL A 75 10.81 4.68 -1.92
C VAL A 75 12.11 4.50 -2.70
N ASN A 76 12.20 5.10 -3.88
CA ASN A 76 13.45 5.32 -4.60
C ASN A 76 13.72 6.84 -4.63
N LEU A 77 14.89 7.31 -4.19
CA LEU A 77 15.11 8.74 -3.95
C LEU A 77 16.51 9.22 -4.35
N TYR A 78 16.64 10.52 -4.61
CA TYR A 78 17.94 11.18 -4.68
C TYR A 78 18.43 11.54 -3.27
N GLY A 79 19.65 11.10 -2.94
CA GLY A 79 20.32 11.36 -1.67
C GLY A 79 21.72 11.96 -1.86
N ASP A 80 22.54 11.86 -0.80
CA ASP A 80 23.96 12.24 -0.78
C ASP A 80 24.21 13.66 -1.31
N ALA A 81 23.59 14.63 -0.64
CA ALA A 81 23.66 16.02 -1.06
C ALA A 81 25.06 16.60 -0.94
N LYS A 82 25.57 17.16 -2.04
CA LYS A 82 26.79 17.98 -2.07
C LYS A 82 26.45 19.46 -1.98
N THR A 83 27.38 20.23 -1.42
CA THR A 83 27.25 21.68 -1.33
C THR A 83 28.00 22.32 -2.49
N TYR A 84 27.31 23.23 -3.19
CA TYR A 84 27.83 24.01 -4.29
C TYR A 84 27.79 25.49 -3.92
N GLU A 85 28.88 26.21 -4.20
CA GLU A 85 28.90 27.66 -4.03
C GLU A 85 28.40 28.34 -5.31
N MET A 86 27.40 29.21 -5.19
CA MET A 86 26.86 29.94 -6.34
C MET A 86 27.86 31.00 -6.83
N PRO A 87 28.08 31.12 -8.16
CA PRO A 87 29.21 31.88 -8.71
C PRO A 87 29.19 33.37 -8.35
N ASN A 88 28.00 33.98 -8.31
CA ASN A 88 27.83 35.42 -8.09
C ASN A 88 27.49 35.78 -6.64
N SER A 89 26.53 35.08 -6.02
CA SER A 89 26.06 35.40 -4.67
C SER A 89 26.91 34.77 -3.56
N LYS A 90 27.74 33.78 -3.89
CA LYS A 90 28.52 32.98 -2.92
C LYS A 90 27.66 32.21 -1.91
N LEU A 91 26.35 32.12 -2.16
CA LEU A 91 25.45 31.35 -1.32
C LEU A 91 25.71 29.85 -1.51
N PRO A 92 25.80 29.06 -0.42
CA PRO A 92 25.87 27.62 -0.52
C PRO A 92 24.49 27.04 -0.85
N VAL A 93 24.43 26.18 -1.85
CA VAL A 93 23.24 25.41 -2.22
C VAL A 93 23.56 23.92 -2.08
N ARG A 94 22.66 23.16 -1.44
CA ARG A 94 22.80 21.70 -1.32
C ARG A 94 21.93 21.02 -2.36
N ILE A 95 22.54 20.12 -3.14
CA ILE A 95 21.87 19.39 -4.22
C ILE A 95 22.11 17.90 -4.00
N SER A 96 21.02 17.11 -3.94
CA SER A 96 21.08 15.64 -3.92
C SER A 96 21.55 15.11 -5.27
N GLU A 97 22.55 14.22 -5.27
CA GLU A 97 23.20 13.77 -6.51
C GLU A 97 23.05 12.29 -6.81
N LEU A 98 22.93 11.47 -5.77
CA LEU A 98 22.98 10.02 -5.94
C LEU A 98 21.56 9.44 -5.97
N TRP A 99 21.23 8.73 -7.04
CA TRP A 99 19.98 7.98 -7.14
C TRP A 99 20.06 6.65 -6.37
N TRP A 100 19.26 6.51 -5.31
CA TRP A 100 19.09 5.28 -4.55
C TRP A 100 17.85 4.53 -5.01
N GLN A 101 18.06 3.34 -5.61
CA GLN A 101 16.99 2.44 -6.07
C GLN A 101 17.04 1.12 -5.29
N ASN A 102 16.56 1.13 -4.04
CA ASN A 102 16.48 -0.08 -3.22
C ASN A 102 15.18 -0.89 -3.45
N LYS A 103 14.19 -0.30 -4.13
CA LYS A 103 12.98 -0.98 -4.59
C LYS A 103 13.02 -1.26 -6.08
N HIS A 104 12.02 -2.00 -6.55
CA HIS A 104 11.84 -2.25 -7.97
C HIS A 104 11.76 -0.92 -8.74
N ALA A 105 12.31 -0.86 -9.95
CA ALA A 105 12.38 0.37 -10.73
C ALA A 105 11.01 0.96 -11.12
N ARG A 106 9.96 0.11 -11.11
CA ARG A 106 8.56 0.50 -11.35
C ARG A 106 7.77 0.78 -10.06
N ASP A 107 8.43 0.74 -8.90
CA ASP A 107 7.79 1.13 -7.65
C ASP A 107 7.76 2.66 -7.55
N GLU A 108 6.58 3.22 -7.84
CA GLU A 108 6.30 4.66 -7.88
C GLU A 108 5.69 5.18 -6.57
N ARG A 109 5.77 4.39 -5.49
CA ARG A 109 5.25 4.81 -4.18
C ARG A 109 6.00 6.04 -3.68
N LYS A 110 5.25 7.11 -3.43
CA LYS A 110 5.74 8.39 -2.87
C LYS A 110 6.25 8.29 -1.44
N TRP A 111 5.95 7.19 -0.76
CA TRP A 111 6.32 6.90 0.62
C TRP A 111 6.16 5.39 0.89
N THR A 112 6.81 4.90 1.93
CA THR A 112 6.46 3.60 2.52
C THR A 112 5.36 3.82 3.54
N GLY A 113 4.24 3.11 3.37
CA GLY A 113 3.08 3.22 4.24
C GLY A 113 3.24 2.33 5.45
N PRO A 114 2.80 2.77 6.64
CA PRO A 114 2.70 1.86 7.76
C PRO A 114 1.63 0.81 7.47
N HIS A 115 1.84 -0.42 7.92
CA HIS A 115 0.78 -1.43 7.90
C HIS A 115 -0.32 -1.05 8.89
N LEU A 116 0.03 -0.39 9.99
CA LEU A 116 -0.92 0.06 11.02
C LEU A 116 -0.76 1.56 11.24
N ALA A 117 -1.78 2.34 10.88
CA ALA A 117 -1.80 3.77 11.11
C ALA A 117 -1.82 4.08 12.61
N ALA A 118 -0.93 4.96 13.05
CA ALA A 118 -0.85 5.42 14.43
C ALA A 118 -0.29 6.84 14.48
N GLU A 119 -1.06 7.78 13.93
CA GLU A 119 -0.66 9.18 13.79
C GLU A 119 -0.58 9.86 15.19
N PRO A 120 0.53 10.56 15.51
CA PRO A 120 0.60 11.38 16.72
C PRO A 120 -0.53 12.41 16.76
N ASN A 121 -1.16 12.58 17.91
CA ASN A 121 -2.20 13.58 18.09
C ASN A 121 -2.10 14.27 19.46
N PHE A 122 -2.62 15.50 19.55
CA PHE A 122 -2.48 16.33 20.74
C PHE A 122 -3.15 15.72 21.98
N LYS A 123 -4.26 15.01 21.81
CA LYS A 123 -4.98 14.37 22.92
C LYS A 123 -4.10 13.31 23.57
N ASP A 124 -3.49 12.43 22.79
CA ASP A 124 -2.62 11.37 23.31
C ASP A 124 -1.31 11.95 23.86
N TYR A 125 -0.72 12.93 23.19
CA TYR A 125 0.45 13.66 23.69
C TYR A 125 0.21 14.27 25.08
N LYS A 126 -0.92 14.97 25.27
CA LYS A 126 -1.29 15.58 26.57
C LYS A 126 -1.41 14.55 27.68
N ASN A 127 -1.80 13.32 27.35
CA ASN A 127 -1.98 12.22 28.30
C ASN A 127 -0.75 11.31 28.41
N ASN A 128 0.38 11.68 27.78
CA ASN A 128 1.60 10.87 27.75
C ASN A 128 1.38 9.46 27.16
N ILE A 129 0.55 9.39 26.13
CA ILE A 129 0.25 8.17 25.36
C ILE A 129 0.97 8.25 24.02
N ASP A 130 1.72 7.22 23.67
CA ASP A 130 2.30 7.05 22.34
C ASP A 130 1.37 6.15 21.50
N PRO A 131 0.68 6.69 20.48
CA PRO A 131 -0.28 5.92 19.69
C PRO A 131 0.33 4.68 19.03
N ALA A 132 1.56 4.78 18.53
CA ALA A 132 2.22 3.65 17.86
C ALA A 132 2.52 2.53 18.86
N MET A 133 2.98 2.87 20.06
CA MET A 133 3.20 1.88 21.12
C MET A 133 1.89 1.25 21.62
N GLU A 134 0.79 2.01 21.70
CA GLU A 134 -0.53 1.45 22.04
C GLU A 134 -1.03 0.47 20.98
N VAL A 135 -0.86 0.79 19.69
CA VAL A 135 -1.17 -0.13 18.60
C VAL A 135 -0.32 -1.39 18.67
N ILE A 136 0.98 -1.28 18.92
CA ILE A 136 1.90 -2.44 19.02
C ILE A 136 1.56 -3.34 20.22
N ARG A 137 1.22 -2.75 21.37
CA ARG A 137 0.80 -3.47 22.58
C ARG A 137 -0.48 -4.26 22.35
N ASN A 138 -1.44 -3.64 21.66
CA ASN A 138 -2.74 -4.23 21.38
C ASN A 138 -2.79 -5.01 20.06
N TYR A 139 -1.64 -5.18 19.38
CA TYR A 139 -1.56 -5.85 18.10
C TYR A 139 -2.23 -7.23 18.13
N ARG A 140 -3.02 -7.49 17.08
CA ARG A 140 -3.59 -8.80 16.78
C ARG A 140 -3.22 -9.15 15.35
N PRO A 141 -2.73 -10.39 15.10
CA PRO A 141 -2.49 -10.85 13.74
C PRO A 141 -3.76 -10.69 12.91
N LEU A 142 -3.59 -10.05 11.76
CA LEU A 142 -4.67 -9.88 10.82
C LEU A 142 -4.68 -11.05 9.87
N ARG A 143 -5.90 -11.48 9.55
CA ARG A 143 -6.08 -12.41 8.46
C ARG A 143 -5.95 -11.66 7.12
N PRO A 144 -5.05 -12.06 6.21
CA PRO A 144 -4.92 -11.44 4.88
C PRO A 144 -6.24 -11.46 4.11
N LEU A 145 -6.53 -10.40 3.34
CA LEU A 145 -7.78 -10.35 2.55
C LEU A 145 -7.81 -11.50 1.54
N ARG A 146 -6.67 -11.85 0.92
CA ARG A 146 -6.52 -13.00 0.03
C ARG A 146 -6.94 -14.32 0.68
N GLU A 147 -6.59 -14.56 1.94
CA GLU A 147 -7.00 -15.78 2.65
C GLU A 147 -8.51 -15.80 2.92
N MET A 148 -9.06 -14.65 3.29
CA MET A 148 -10.51 -14.50 3.48
C MET A 148 -11.26 -14.70 2.16
N ALA A 149 -10.70 -14.20 1.05
CA ALA A 149 -11.24 -14.35 -0.29
C ALA A 149 -11.26 -15.81 -0.75
N ILE A 150 -10.14 -16.53 -0.60
CA ILE A 150 -10.06 -17.97 -0.93
C ILE A 150 -11.09 -18.79 -0.13
N GLU A 151 -11.19 -18.55 1.18
CA GLU A 151 -12.17 -19.25 2.02
C GLU A 151 -13.61 -18.92 1.61
N SER A 152 -13.89 -17.67 1.25
CA SER A 152 -15.23 -17.26 0.81
C SER A 152 -15.68 -18.01 -0.45
N VAL A 153 -14.76 -18.29 -1.37
CA VAL A 153 -15.05 -19.10 -2.55
C VAL A 153 -15.33 -20.54 -2.15
N GLN A 154 -14.50 -21.12 -1.28
CA GLN A 154 -14.67 -22.51 -0.80
C GLN A 154 -16.00 -22.71 -0.06
N LYS A 155 -16.45 -21.70 0.68
CA LYS A 155 -17.72 -21.70 1.43
C LYS A 155 -18.92 -21.20 0.63
N ASN A 156 -18.70 -20.74 -0.60
CA ASN A 156 -19.70 -20.06 -1.42
C ASN A 156 -20.36 -18.86 -0.71
N ASP A 157 -19.56 -18.05 0.00
CA ASP A 157 -20.01 -16.93 0.83
C ASP A 157 -19.17 -15.65 0.60
N VAL A 158 -19.15 -15.19 -0.65
CA VAL A 158 -18.46 -13.95 -1.05
C VAL A 158 -19.07 -12.73 -0.34
N LYS A 159 -20.37 -12.76 -0.05
CA LYS A 159 -21.06 -11.68 0.67
C LYS A 159 -20.47 -11.42 2.05
N SER A 160 -20.18 -12.46 2.83
CA SER A 160 -19.50 -12.29 4.13
C SER A 160 -18.08 -11.77 3.99
N PHE A 161 -17.35 -12.15 2.93
CA PHE A 161 -16.05 -11.57 2.63
C PHE A 161 -16.17 -10.06 2.40
N LEU A 162 -17.09 -9.63 1.53
CA LEU A 162 -17.30 -8.21 1.20
C LEU A 162 -17.62 -7.39 2.45
N ALA A 163 -18.49 -7.89 3.34
CA ALA A 163 -18.82 -7.22 4.59
C ALA A 163 -17.58 -7.02 5.48
N LYS A 164 -16.80 -8.08 5.69
CA LYS A 164 -15.59 -8.03 6.53
C LYS A 164 -14.47 -7.19 5.91
N ALA A 165 -14.28 -7.29 4.58
CA ALA A 165 -13.31 -6.50 3.85
C ALA A 165 -13.65 -5.02 3.95
N LYS A 166 -14.93 -4.66 3.74
CA LYS A 166 -15.42 -3.28 3.86
C LYS A 166 -15.25 -2.72 5.27
N GLU A 167 -15.57 -3.49 6.30
CA GLU A 167 -15.36 -3.10 7.70
C GLU A 167 -13.88 -2.81 7.96
N ARG A 168 -12.99 -3.75 7.59
CA ARG A 168 -11.55 -3.59 7.74
C ARG A 168 -11.04 -2.37 6.99
N LEU A 169 -11.42 -2.18 5.73
CA LEU A 169 -10.86 -1.10 4.90
C LEU A 169 -11.38 0.29 5.27
N LYS A 170 -12.46 0.37 6.07
CA LYS A 170 -12.95 1.62 6.66
C LYS A 170 -12.37 1.90 8.05
N ASP A 171 -11.70 0.93 8.68
CA ASP A 171 -11.04 1.14 9.96
C ASP A 171 -9.82 2.07 9.76
N PRO A 172 -9.75 3.20 10.49
CA PRO A 172 -8.64 4.15 10.39
C PRO A 172 -7.25 3.50 10.58
N LEU A 173 -7.17 2.38 11.31
CA LEU A 173 -5.94 1.63 11.52
C LEU A 173 -5.32 1.14 10.20
N TYR A 174 -6.10 0.94 9.14
CA TYR A 174 -5.63 0.44 7.85
C TYR A 174 -5.64 1.50 6.74
N LYS A 175 -5.82 2.77 7.09
CA LYS A 175 -5.91 3.91 6.16
C LYS A 175 -4.81 3.95 5.09
N TYR A 176 -3.61 3.48 5.40
CA TYR A 176 -2.45 3.51 4.50
C TYR A 176 -2.20 2.20 3.74
N GLN A 177 -3.01 1.16 3.97
CA GLN A 177 -2.91 -0.08 3.21
C GLN A 177 -3.54 0.10 1.83
N GLY A 178 -2.73 -0.10 0.78
CA GLY A 178 -3.25 -0.29 -0.57
C GLY A 178 -3.92 -1.66 -0.67
N SER A 179 -5.20 -1.70 -1.01
CA SER A 179 -5.99 -2.92 -1.18
C SER A 179 -6.59 -3.05 -2.59
N GLU A 180 -6.41 -2.03 -3.43
CA GLU A 180 -7.00 -1.96 -4.77
C GLU A 180 -6.65 -3.20 -5.59
N ASP A 181 -5.37 -3.51 -5.73
CA ASP A 181 -4.88 -4.65 -6.52
C ASP A 181 -5.32 -6.00 -5.94
N GLU A 182 -5.28 -6.16 -4.61
CA GLU A 182 -5.67 -7.42 -3.95
C GLU A 182 -7.17 -7.71 -4.14
N ILE A 183 -8.01 -6.68 -4.06
CA ILE A 183 -9.45 -6.79 -4.34
C ILE A 183 -9.68 -7.04 -5.83
N ASN A 184 -8.92 -6.36 -6.70
CA ASN A 184 -9.02 -6.50 -8.15
C ASN A 184 -8.69 -7.93 -8.60
N ASP A 185 -7.59 -8.49 -8.11
CA ASP A 185 -7.17 -9.87 -8.36
C ASP A 185 -8.26 -10.86 -7.93
N PHE A 186 -8.91 -10.61 -6.80
CA PHE A 186 -10.02 -11.47 -6.35
C PHE A 186 -11.22 -11.40 -7.31
N GLY A 187 -11.60 -10.20 -7.78
CA GLY A 187 -12.65 -10.04 -8.79
C GLY A 187 -12.32 -10.80 -10.09
N TYR A 188 -11.08 -10.75 -10.55
CA TYR A 188 -10.65 -11.50 -11.74
C TYR A 188 -10.66 -13.03 -11.52
N ASN A 189 -10.29 -13.51 -10.33
CA ASN A 189 -10.43 -14.92 -9.98
C ASN A 189 -11.91 -15.38 -10.08
N LEU A 190 -12.85 -14.55 -9.63
CA LEU A 190 -14.29 -14.84 -9.75
C LEU A 190 -14.77 -14.84 -11.21
N ILE A 191 -14.26 -13.93 -12.07
CA ILE A 191 -14.51 -13.96 -13.52
C ILE A 191 -14.06 -15.28 -14.13
N GLN A 192 -12.85 -15.75 -13.79
CA GLN A 192 -12.32 -17.03 -14.31
C GLN A 192 -13.20 -18.22 -13.88
N MET A 193 -13.76 -18.15 -12.68
CA MET A 193 -14.73 -19.14 -12.17
C MET A 193 -16.14 -18.97 -12.74
N LYS A 194 -16.37 -18.01 -13.65
CA LYS A 194 -17.67 -17.63 -14.22
C LYS A 194 -18.70 -17.17 -13.18
N ARG A 195 -18.25 -16.71 -12.01
CA ARG A 195 -19.08 -16.13 -10.93
C ARG A 195 -19.24 -14.63 -11.15
N PHE A 196 -19.90 -14.25 -12.24
CA PHE A 196 -19.93 -12.85 -12.68
C PHE A 196 -20.64 -11.92 -11.70
N ASP A 197 -21.74 -12.36 -11.08
CA ASP A 197 -22.47 -11.55 -10.09
C ASP A 197 -21.61 -11.26 -8.86
N ASP A 198 -20.86 -12.24 -8.36
CA ASP A 198 -19.93 -12.03 -7.24
C ASP A 198 -18.77 -11.11 -7.65
N ALA A 199 -18.23 -11.26 -8.87
CA ALA A 199 -17.18 -10.39 -9.38
C ALA A 199 -17.66 -8.93 -9.46
N ILE A 200 -18.88 -8.69 -9.94
CA ILE A 200 -19.49 -7.36 -9.98
C ILE A 200 -19.53 -6.75 -8.58
N GLU A 201 -19.95 -7.49 -7.55
CA GLU A 201 -20.01 -6.96 -6.18
C GLU A 201 -18.62 -6.67 -5.60
N VAL A 202 -17.60 -7.48 -5.93
CA VAL A 202 -16.21 -7.22 -5.56
C VAL A 202 -15.67 -5.96 -6.23
N PHE A 203 -15.88 -5.79 -7.54
CA PHE A 203 -15.42 -4.59 -8.25
C PHE A 203 -16.21 -3.33 -7.85
N LYS A 204 -17.48 -3.45 -7.47
CA LYS A 204 -18.24 -2.33 -6.86
C LYS A 204 -17.62 -1.87 -5.54
N LEU A 205 -17.22 -2.81 -4.68
CA LEU A 205 -16.50 -2.46 -3.45
C LEU A 205 -15.17 -1.76 -3.79
N ASN A 206 -14.44 -2.25 -4.79
CA ASN A 206 -13.20 -1.62 -5.22
C ASN A 206 -13.42 -0.18 -5.71
N ALA A 207 -14.45 0.04 -6.52
CA ALA A 207 -14.84 1.39 -6.99
C ALA A 207 -15.36 2.31 -5.88
N GLU A 208 -15.96 1.78 -4.81
CA GLU A 208 -16.34 2.57 -3.62
C GLU A 208 -15.09 3.05 -2.86
N LEU A 209 -14.05 2.21 -2.78
CA LEU A 209 -12.84 2.51 -2.03
C LEU A 209 -11.83 3.35 -2.83
N TYR A 210 -11.81 3.20 -4.16
CA TYR A 210 -10.88 3.85 -5.08
C TYR A 210 -11.63 4.58 -6.21
N PRO A 211 -12.46 5.59 -5.91
CA PRO A 211 -13.36 6.24 -6.88
C PRO A 211 -12.64 7.07 -7.98
N GLU A 212 -11.32 7.27 -7.84
CA GLU A 212 -10.49 7.99 -8.81
C GLU A 212 -9.58 7.06 -9.62
N SER A 213 -9.63 5.75 -9.39
CA SER A 213 -8.87 4.79 -10.19
C SER A 213 -9.61 4.47 -11.48
N SER A 214 -9.00 4.72 -12.64
CA SER A 214 -9.58 4.28 -13.91
C SER A 214 -9.69 2.75 -14.00
N ASN A 215 -8.71 2.05 -13.42
CA ASN A 215 -8.57 0.59 -13.49
C ASN A 215 -9.78 -0.12 -12.84
N VAL A 216 -10.25 0.35 -11.67
CA VAL A 216 -11.39 -0.30 -10.99
C VAL A 216 -12.69 -0.18 -11.79
N TYR A 217 -12.88 0.91 -12.55
CA TYR A 217 -14.05 1.04 -13.43
C TYR A 217 -13.93 0.22 -14.71
N ASP A 218 -12.71 0.04 -15.24
CA ASP A 218 -12.45 -0.87 -16.36
C ASP A 218 -12.78 -2.33 -15.96
N SER A 219 -12.28 -2.79 -14.82
CA SER A 219 -12.56 -4.15 -14.32
C SER A 219 -14.03 -4.34 -13.94
N LEU A 220 -14.68 -3.33 -13.35
CA LEU A 220 -16.13 -3.36 -13.11
C LEU A 220 -16.92 -3.46 -14.42
N ALA A 221 -16.54 -2.69 -15.44
CA ALA A 221 -17.16 -2.75 -16.76
C ALA A 221 -17.00 -4.12 -17.42
N GLU A 222 -15.80 -4.70 -17.36
CA GLU A 222 -15.55 -6.05 -17.86
C GLU A 222 -16.47 -7.07 -17.18
N SER A 223 -16.61 -7.00 -15.85
CA SER A 223 -17.48 -7.93 -15.13
C SER A 223 -18.95 -7.85 -15.58
N TYR A 224 -19.48 -6.66 -15.85
CA TYR A 224 -20.82 -6.49 -16.42
C TYR A 224 -20.92 -7.01 -17.85
N MET A 225 -19.91 -6.78 -18.69
CA MET A 225 -19.88 -7.28 -20.06
C MET A 225 -19.91 -8.82 -20.06
N ARG A 226 -19.13 -9.45 -19.18
CA ARG A 226 -19.10 -10.93 -19.01
C ARG A 226 -20.43 -11.47 -18.48
N ALA A 227 -21.16 -10.71 -17.67
CA ALA A 227 -22.52 -11.02 -17.23
C ALA A 227 -23.59 -10.75 -18.32
N GLY A 228 -23.20 -10.22 -19.49
CA GLY A 228 -24.12 -9.89 -20.58
C GLY A 228 -24.82 -8.53 -20.46
N ASN A 229 -24.46 -7.73 -19.45
CA ASN A 229 -25.01 -6.38 -19.26
C ASN A 229 -24.16 -5.33 -19.97
N ASN A 230 -24.32 -5.27 -21.29
CA ASN A 230 -23.58 -4.35 -22.16
C ASN A 230 -23.87 -2.87 -21.89
N GLU A 231 -25.06 -2.53 -21.39
CA GLU A 231 -25.42 -1.15 -21.04
C GLU A 231 -24.58 -0.65 -19.86
N LEU A 232 -24.53 -1.41 -18.76
CA LEU A 232 -23.71 -1.07 -17.60
C LEU A 232 -22.22 -1.17 -17.91
N ALA A 233 -21.79 -2.15 -18.71
CA ALA A 233 -20.41 -2.25 -19.16
C ALA A 233 -19.98 -0.97 -19.89
N THR A 234 -20.75 -0.52 -20.88
CA THR A 234 -20.46 0.71 -21.63
C THR A 234 -20.41 1.93 -20.71
N LYS A 235 -21.34 2.04 -19.75
CA LYS A 235 -21.34 3.11 -18.75
C LYS A 235 -20.03 3.16 -17.95
N PHE A 236 -19.57 2.02 -17.42
CA PHE A 236 -18.37 2.01 -16.58
C PHE A 236 -17.06 2.09 -17.37
N TYR A 237 -17.00 1.57 -18.61
CA TYR A 237 -15.86 1.83 -19.49
C TYR A 237 -15.73 3.32 -19.82
N ASN A 238 -16.84 4.03 -20.08
CA ASN A 238 -16.82 5.48 -20.25
C ASN A 238 -16.29 6.19 -19.00
N ARG A 239 -16.71 5.77 -17.79
CA ARG A 239 -16.18 6.31 -16.54
C ARG A 239 -14.66 6.08 -16.41
N SER A 240 -14.16 4.91 -16.82
CA SER A 240 -12.72 4.67 -16.86
C SER A 240 -11.99 5.62 -17.82
N LEU A 241 -12.57 5.91 -18.99
CA LEU A 241 -11.99 6.85 -19.97
C LEU A 241 -12.04 8.31 -19.51
N GLU A 242 -13.06 8.71 -18.77
CA GLU A 242 -13.12 10.03 -18.13
C GLU A 242 -11.95 10.25 -17.17
N LEU A 243 -11.62 9.23 -16.38
CA LEU A 243 -10.51 9.26 -15.40
C LEU A 243 -9.14 9.10 -16.07
N ASN A 244 -9.06 8.28 -17.12
CA ASN A 244 -7.86 8.07 -17.90
C ASN A 244 -8.19 8.02 -19.40
N PRO A 245 -8.08 9.16 -20.11
CA PRO A 245 -8.35 9.22 -21.55
C PRO A 245 -7.46 8.31 -22.40
N ASN A 246 -6.34 7.83 -21.86
CA ASN A 246 -5.41 6.94 -22.55
C ASN A 246 -5.69 5.44 -22.28
N ASN A 247 -6.78 5.08 -21.60
CA ASN A 247 -7.15 3.68 -21.42
C ASN A 247 -7.67 3.07 -22.75
N THR A 248 -6.76 2.53 -23.55
CA THR A 248 -7.09 1.93 -24.85
C THR A 248 -8.00 0.72 -24.73
N ASN A 249 -7.88 -0.07 -23.66
CA ASN A 249 -8.73 -1.23 -23.43
C ASN A 249 -10.22 -0.83 -23.31
N ALA A 250 -10.52 0.18 -22.50
CA ALA A 250 -11.89 0.67 -22.34
C ALA A 250 -12.49 1.15 -23.68
N ALA A 251 -11.72 1.87 -24.49
CA ALA A 251 -12.16 2.33 -25.81
C ALA A 251 -12.45 1.15 -26.76
N GLU A 252 -11.57 0.15 -26.80
CA GLU A 252 -11.74 -1.06 -27.62
C GLU A 252 -12.98 -1.86 -27.20
N MET A 253 -13.22 -2.02 -25.89
CA MET A 253 -14.36 -2.79 -25.40
C MET A 253 -15.70 -2.09 -25.68
N ILE A 254 -15.76 -0.76 -25.59
CA ILE A 254 -16.96 0.00 -26.00
C ILE A 254 -17.27 -0.24 -27.49
N GLU A 255 -16.27 -0.18 -28.36
CA GLU A 255 -16.47 -0.44 -29.79
C GLU A 255 -16.88 -1.88 -30.06
N LYS A 256 -16.31 -2.85 -29.33
CA LYS A 256 -16.72 -4.25 -29.41
C LYS A 256 -18.20 -4.45 -29.02
N ILE A 257 -18.64 -3.81 -27.93
CA ILE A 257 -20.04 -3.86 -27.48
C ILE A 257 -20.98 -3.28 -28.55
N LYS A 258 -20.63 -2.12 -29.14
CA LYS A 258 -21.44 -1.48 -30.20
C LYS A 258 -21.57 -2.33 -31.47
N ARG A 259 -20.51 -3.05 -31.83
CA ARG A 259 -20.49 -3.92 -33.02
C ARG A 259 -21.37 -5.18 -32.84
N GLY A 260 -21.78 -5.49 -31.61
CA GLY A 260 -22.73 -6.57 -31.33
C GLY A 260 -22.17 -7.95 -31.69
N ASN A 261 -21.09 -8.36 -31.02
CA ASN A 261 -20.41 -9.67 -31.15
C ASN A 261 -20.19 -10.17 -32.58
#